data_AF-H2YEC4-F1
#
_entry.id   AF-H2YEC4-F1
#
_cell.length_a   1.000
_cell.length_b   1.000
_cell.length_c   1.000
_cell.angle_alpha   90.00
_cell.angle_beta   90.00
_cell.angle_gamma   90.00
#
_symmetry.space_group_name_H-M   'P 1'
#
loop_
_entity.id
_entity.type
_entity.pdbx_description
1 polymer ?
#
loop_
_entity_poly.entity_id
_entity_poly.type
_entity_poly.pdbx_seq_one_letter_code
_entity_poly.pdbx_strand_id
1 'polypeptide(L)' 'MFEMGFEYQVRSIANHVRPDRQTLLFSATFRKRIERLARDILTDPVRIIQGDVGEANNQTRSGKKGLVGIHDISNMQF' A
#
# COMPACT_ATOMS: atom_id res chain seq x y z
N MET A 1 3.69 10.31 3.64
CA MET A 1 4.81 9.85 2.79
C MET A 1 4.62 10.24 1.33
N PHE A 2 3.56 9.78 0.65
CA PHE A 2 3.33 10.14 -0.77
C PHE A 2 2.98 11.60 -1.01
N GLU A 3 2.20 12.22 -0.12
CA GLU A 3 1.87 13.66 -0.20
C GLU A 3 3.08 14.57 0.05
N MET A 4 4.19 14.03 0.57
CA MET A 4 5.44 14.74 0.80
C MET A 4 6.43 14.60 -0.36
N GLY A 5 6.03 13.95 -1.47
CA GLY A 5 6.87 13.80 -2.66
C GLY A 5 7.85 12.62 -2.64
N PHE A 6 7.79 11.73 -1.64
CA PHE A 6 8.71 10.59 -1.52
C PHE A 6 8.48 9.43 -2.51
N GLU A 7 7.55 9.57 -3.45
CA GLU A 7 7.15 8.50 -4.37
C GLU A 7 8.36 7.96 -5.17
N TYR A 8 9.20 8.85 -5.70
CA TYR A 8 10.38 8.45 -6.48
C TYR A 8 11.38 7.67 -5.63
N GLN A 9 11.63 8.14 -4.40
CA GLN A 9 12.56 7.51 -3.47
C GLN A 9 12.08 6.12 -3.05
N VAL A 10 10.78 5.96 -2.76
CA VAL A 10 10.20 4.64 -2.43
C VAL A 10 10.38 3.66 -3.57
N ARG A 11 10.10 4.09 -4.81
CA ARG A 11 10.27 3.24 -6.01
C ARG A 11 11.72 2.88 -6.24
N SER A 12 12.62 3.85 -6.10
CA SER A 12 14.06 3.63 -6.23
C SER A 12 14.54 2.58 -5.22
N ILE A 13 14.14 2.70 -3.95
CA ILE A 13 14.49 1.73 -2.92
C ILE A 13 13.92 0.36 -3.27
N ALA A 14 12.63 0.25 -3.57
CA ALA A 14 11.98 -1.02 -3.90
C ALA A 14 12.63 -1.75 -5.08
N ASN A 15 13.09 -1.01 -6.10
CA ASN A 15 13.78 -1.56 -7.26
C ASN A 15 15.22 -2.04 -6.96
N HIS A 16 15.86 -1.52 -5.91
CA HIS A 16 17.19 -1.95 -5.49
C HIS A 16 17.16 -3.06 -4.43
N VAL A 17 15.99 -3.42 -3.90
CA VAL A 17 15.84 -4.61 -3.08
C VAL A 17 15.75 -5.84 -3.99
N ARG A 18 16.34 -6.95 -3.56
CA ARG A 18 16.26 -8.22 -4.29
C ARG A 18 14.80 -8.61 -4.60
N PRO A 19 14.53 -9.25 -5.75
CA PRO A 19 13.18 -9.63 -6.16
C PRO A 19 12.57 -10.72 -5.27
N ASP A 20 13.39 -11.56 -4.62
CA ASP A 20 12.96 -12.61 -3.70
C ASP A 20 12.67 -12.05 -2.30
N ARG A 21 11.63 -11.23 -2.19
CA ARG A 21 11.24 -10.56 -0.94
C ARG A 21 9.75 -10.71 -0.65
N GLN A 22 9.41 -10.70 0.64
CA GLN A 22 8.04 -10.44 1.08
C GLN A 22 7.86 -8.93 1.27
N THR A 23 6.80 -8.37 0.69
CA THR A 23 6.53 -6.94 0.75
C THR A 23 5.16 -6.69 1.41
N LEU A 24 5.13 -5.74 2.35
CA LEU A 24 3.92 -5.30 3.04
C LEU A 24 3.69 -3.82 2.77
N LEU A 25 2.47 -3.45 2.36
CA LEU A 25 2.05 -2.07 2.19
C LEU A 25 0.89 -1.75 3.13
N PHE A 26 1.08 -0.77 4.00
CA PHE A 26 0.06 -0.28 4.91
C PHE A 26 -0.41 1.12 4.53
N SER A 27 -1.72 1.31 4.43
CA SER A 27 -2.29 2.64 4.17
C SER A 27 -3.64 2.83 4.84
N ALA A 28 -3.88 4.01 5.40
CA ALA A 28 -5.19 4.40 5.92
C ALA A 28 -6.19 4.84 4.82
N THR A 29 -5.72 5.02 3.58
CA THR A 29 -6.55 5.39 2.42
C THR A 29 -6.10 4.64 1.17
N PHE A 30 -7.01 4.39 0.23
CA PHE A 30 -6.71 3.67 -1.02
C PHE A 30 -6.99 4.51 -2.26
N ARG A 31 -6.29 5.65 -2.37
CA ARG A 31 -6.38 6.54 -3.54
C ARG A 31 -5.58 5.96 -4.72
N LYS A 32 -5.89 6.37 -5.95
CA LYS A 32 -5.24 5.92 -7.20
C LYS A 32 -3.70 5.88 -7.16
N ARG A 33 -3.05 6.81 -6.44
CA ARG A 33 -1.58 6.81 -6.29
C ARG A 33 -1.06 5.61 -5.49
N ILE A 34 -1.71 5.28 -4.38
CA ILE A 34 -1.36 4.12 -3.54
C ILE A 34 -1.65 2.82 -4.30
N GLU A 35 -2.75 2.77 -5.05
CA GLU A 35 -3.08 1.63 -5.90
C GLU A 35 -2.00 1.38 -6.97
N ARG A 36 -1.50 2.44 -7.63
CA ARG A 36 -0.39 2.33 -8.58
C ARG A 36 0.87 1.79 -7.91
N LEU A 37 1.28 2.39 -6.77
CA LEU A 37 2.43 1.91 -6.03
C LEU A 37 2.31 0.42 -5.68
N ALA A 38 1.15 0.00 -5.16
CA ALA A 38 0.91 -1.39 -4.78
C ALA A 38 1.15 -2.35 -5.95
N ARG A 39 0.69 -2.00 -7.15
CA ARG A 39 0.94 -2.78 -8.38
C ARG A 39 2.40 -2.84 -8.79
N ASP A 40 3.16 -1.78 -8.47
CA ASP A 40 4.55 -1.66 -8.91
C ASP A 40 5.53 -2.39 -7.96
N ILE A 41 5.19 -2.54 -6.68
CA ILE A 41 6.09 -3.11 -5.66
C ILE A 41 5.68 -4.48 -5.12
N LEU A 42 4.44 -4.92 -5.38
CA LEU A 42 3.89 -6.18 -4.88
C LEU A 42 3.62 -7.15 -6.05
N THR A 43 3.89 -8.42 -5.82
CA THR A 43 3.51 -9.54 -6.68
C THR A 43 2.34 -10.28 -6.02
N ASP A 44 1.31 -10.62 -6.80
CA ASP A 44 0.09 -11.32 -6.35
C ASP A 44 -0.41 -10.97 -4.93
N PRO A 45 -0.73 -9.69 -4.66
CA PRO A 45 -1.00 -9.24 -3.29
C PRO A 45 -2.37 -9.65 -2.75
N VAL A 46 -2.40 -10.07 -1.47
CA VAL A 46 -3.64 -10.19 -0.70
C VAL A 46 -3.96 -8.85 -0.04
N ARG A 47 -5.18 -8.34 -0.27
CA ARG A 47 -5.68 -7.10 0.34
C ARG A 47 -6.50 -7.41 1.59
N ILE A 48 -6.07 -6.90 2.73
CA ILE A 48 -6.74 -6.99 4.03
C ILE A 48 -7.24 -5.60 4.40
N ILE A 49 -8.51 -5.52 4.78
CA ILE A 49 -9.17 -4.27 5.14
C ILE A 49 -9.75 -4.44 6.54
N GLN A 50 -9.37 -3.56 7.46
CA GLN A 50 -9.98 -3.50 8.77
C GLN A 50 -10.78 -2.20 8.92
N GLY A 51 -12.12 -2.32 8.95
CA GLY A 51 -13.09 -1.21 8.98
C GLY A 51 -13.83 -1.00 7.66
N ASP A 52 -14.82 -0.10 7.64
CA ASP A 52 -15.57 0.21 6.41
C ASP A 52 -14.72 1.05 5.45
N VAL A 53 -14.49 0.53 4.24
CA VAL A 53 -13.89 1.29 3.13
C VAL A 53 -15.00 2.02 2.40
N GLY A 54 -15.36 3.18 2.93
CA GLY A 54 -16.32 4.09 2.33
C GLY A 54 -15.99 5.50 2.79
N GLU A 55 -15.78 6.40 1.83
CA GLU A 55 -15.55 7.84 2.05
C GLU A 55 -14.18 8.22 2.66
N ALA A 56 -13.11 8.08 1.87
CA ALA A 56 -11.97 9.01 1.99
C ALA A 56 -12.37 10.35 1.33
N ASN A 57 -13.40 11.01 1.86
CA ASN A 57 -13.94 12.25 1.31
C ASN A 57 -13.16 13.47 1.82
N ASN A 58 -13.20 14.54 1.02
CA ASN A 58 -12.27 15.64 0.85
C ASN A 58 -12.22 16.66 2.01
N GLN A 59 -12.47 16.27 3.25
CA GLN A 59 -12.54 17.22 4.36
C GLN A 59 -12.20 16.58 5.70
N THR A 60 -11.16 17.09 6.34
CA THR A 60 -10.80 16.83 7.73
C THR A 60 -11.95 17.18 8.69
N ARG A 61 -12.75 16.18 9.10
CA ARG A 61 -13.45 16.17 10.41
C ARG A 61 -13.99 14.77 10.71
N SER A 62 -13.29 14.02 11.57
CA SER A 62 -13.78 12.83 12.29
C SER A 62 -14.44 11.70 11.46
N GLY A 63 -13.66 10.78 10.90
CA GLY A 63 -14.17 9.57 10.22
C GLY A 63 -13.19 8.41 10.34
N LYS A 64 -13.68 7.23 10.72
CA LYS A 64 -12.89 6.04 11.08
C LYS A 64 -11.87 5.67 9.99
N LYS A 65 -10.58 5.58 10.35
CA LYS A 65 -9.48 5.23 9.44
C LYS A 65 -9.49 3.72 9.21
N GLY A 66 -9.96 3.26 8.05
CA GLY A 66 -9.79 1.86 7.64
C GLY A 66 -8.32 1.62 7.28
N LEU A 67 -7.66 0.68 7.98
CA LEU A 67 -6.31 0.27 7.62
C LEU A 67 -6.41 -0.75 6.48
N VAL A 68 -5.77 -0.43 5.35
CA VAL A 68 -5.58 -1.35 4.24
C VAL A 68 -4.15 -1.88 4.35
N GLY A 69 -4.03 -3.17 4.68
CA GLY A 69 -2.79 -3.92 4.57
C GLY A 69 -2.78 -4.68 3.25
N ILE A 70 -1.68 -4.63 2.51
CA ILE A 70 -1.50 -5.43 1.30
C ILE A 70 -0.23 -6.25 1.44
N HIS A 71 -0.38 -7.56 1.28
CA HIS A 71 0.65 -8.54 1.60
C HIS A 71 1.01 -9.33 0.34
N ASP A 72 2.28 -9.25 -0.09
CA ASP A 72 2.84 -10.14 -1.10
C ASP A 72 3.25 -11.46 -0.42
N ILE A 73 2.58 -12.55 -0.77
CA ILE A 73 2.83 -13.89 -0.25
C ILE A 73 3.44 -14.82 -1.31
N SER A 74 3.82 -14.29 -2.48
CA SER A 74 4.24 -15.07 -3.65
C SER A 74 5.46 -15.96 -3.40
N ASN A 75 6.25 -15.63 -2.37
CA ASN A 75 7.47 -16.34 -1.99
C ASN A 75 7.35 -17.13 -0.66
N MET A 76 6.13 -17.29 -0.11
CA MET A 76 5.90 -18.18 1.05
C MET A 76 5.82 -19.62 0.56
N GLN A 77 6.89 -20.40 0.77
CA GLN A 77 6.82 -21.86 0.72
C GLN A 77 6.13 -22.34 2.00
N PHE A 78 5.00 -23.04 1.86
CA PHE A 78 4.33 -23.78 2.94
C PHE A 78 4.90 -25.20 3.05
#